data_AF-A0A022QDH4-F1
#
_entry.id   AF-A0A022QDH4-F1
#
_cell.length_a   1.000
_cell.length_b   1.000
_cell.length_c   1.000
_cell.angle_alpha   90.00
_cell.angle_beta   90.00
_cell.angle_gamma   90.00
#
_symmetry.space_group_name_H-M   'P 1'
#
loop_
_entity.id
_entity.type
_entity.pdbx_description
1 polymer ?
#
loop_
_entity_poly.entity_id
_entity_poly.type
_entity_poly.pdbx_seq_one_letter_code
_entity_poly.pdbx_strand_id
1 'polypeptide(L)'
;MERKTKVEEEEEIFYSPERIIEVNDEDENIKLGYLRAILDKQDPSCKDVDDLTLRRFLRARDLDAEKASRMFIKYLTWRRSFVPKGSISQSEVTNHIGINKMFMQGKDKRGCPLSIFFGGRHFPSKGGNDELKRFCVLFFLDKLCSRYVFLLCFFVPFL
;
A
#
# COMPACT_ATOMS: atom_id res chain seq x y z
N MET A 1 44.80 9.32 13.36
CA MET A 1 43.70 10.06 12.70
C MET A 1 42.76 9.03 12.11
N GLU A 2 41.86 8.53 12.94
CA GLU A 2 40.94 7.43 12.61
C GLU A 2 39.78 7.96 11.76
N ARG A 3 39.62 7.40 10.56
CA ARG A 3 38.40 7.57 9.76
C ARG A 3 37.37 6.57 10.30
N LYS A 4 36.38 7.08 11.03
CA LYS A 4 35.15 6.32 11.35
C LYS A 4 34.34 6.13 10.08
N THR A 5 34.40 4.95 9.49
CA THR A 5 33.42 4.50 8.50
C THR A 5 32.22 3.98 9.27
N LYS A 6 31.09 4.72 9.23
CA LYS A 6 29.79 4.19 9.63
C LYS A 6 29.44 3.06 8.66
N VAL A 7 29.42 1.84 9.16
CA VAL A 7 28.76 0.72 8.50
C VAL A 7 27.28 0.90 8.81
N GLU A 8 26.49 1.28 7.82
CA GLU A 8 25.05 1.23 7.90
C GLU A 8 24.67 -0.26 7.76
N GLU A 9 24.27 -0.86 8.88
CA GLU A 9 23.68 -2.19 8.89
C GLU A 9 22.32 -2.11 8.18
N GLU A 10 22.31 -2.50 6.91
CA GLU A 10 21.08 -2.91 6.24
C GLU A 10 20.61 -4.20 6.93
N GLU A 11 19.72 -4.07 7.91
CA GLU A 11 18.96 -5.19 8.44
C GLU A 11 18.18 -5.81 7.28
N GLU A 12 18.68 -6.93 6.77
CA GLU A 12 17.96 -7.80 5.84
C GLU A 12 16.83 -8.47 6.62
N ILE A 13 15.70 -7.79 6.76
CA ILE A 13 14.52 -8.31 7.48
C ILE A 13 13.86 -9.39 6.61
N PHE A 14 14.37 -10.61 6.72
CA PHE A 14 13.68 -11.82 6.25
C PHE A 14 12.48 -12.08 7.16
N TYR A 15 11.27 -11.79 6.67
CA TYR A 15 10.03 -11.96 7.42
C TYR A 15 9.69 -13.46 7.61
N SER A 16 9.78 -13.95 8.85
CA SER A 16 9.27 -15.27 9.24
C SER A 16 7.74 -15.30 9.18
N PRO A 17 7.09 -16.29 8.54
CA PRO A 17 5.64 -16.35 8.30
C PRO A 17 4.71 -16.52 9.52
N GLU A 18 5.22 -16.53 10.75
CA GLU A 18 4.57 -17.21 11.88
C GLU A 18 3.67 -16.34 12.77
N ARG A 19 3.53 -15.03 12.53
CA ARG A 19 2.57 -14.20 13.30
C ARG A 19 1.29 -13.92 12.53
N ILE A 20 0.39 -14.90 12.54
CA ILE A 20 -1.04 -14.59 12.50
C ILE A 20 -1.34 -13.96 13.86
N ILE A 21 -1.37 -12.63 13.91
CA ILE A 21 -2.00 -11.96 15.04
C ILE A 21 -3.47 -12.36 14.92
N GLU A 22 -3.96 -13.20 15.83
CA GLU A 22 -5.40 -13.34 16.05
C GLU A 22 -5.88 -11.96 16.52
N VAL A 23 -6.26 -11.13 15.55
CA VAL A 23 -6.80 -9.81 15.84
C VAL A 23 -8.20 -10.04 16.39
N ASN A 24 -8.37 -9.78 17.68
CA ASN A 24 -9.69 -9.72 18.30
C ASN A 24 -10.50 -8.62 17.58
N ASP A 25 -11.56 -9.00 16.88
CA ASP A 25 -12.39 -8.09 16.07
C ASP A 25 -12.96 -6.93 16.92
N GLU A 26 -13.20 -7.15 18.21
CA GLU A 26 -13.65 -6.10 19.15
C GLU A 26 -12.58 -5.03 19.37
N ASP A 27 -11.33 -5.44 19.59
CA ASP A 27 -10.22 -4.52 19.77
C ASP A 27 -9.96 -3.70 18.51
N GLU A 28 -10.03 -4.32 17.34
CA GLU A 28 -9.89 -3.61 16.06
C GLU A 28 -11.00 -2.58 15.85
N ASN A 29 -12.25 -2.91 16.20
CA ASN A 29 -13.38 -1.97 16.10
C ASN A 29 -13.23 -0.78 17.05
N ILE A 30 -12.73 -0.99 18.27
CA ILE A 30 -12.42 0.09 19.21
C ILE A 30 -11.33 1.01 18.62
N LYS A 31 -10.23 0.43 18.09
CA LYS A 31 -9.14 1.20 17.47
C LYS A 31 -9.58 1.94 16.20
N LEU A 32 -10.50 1.36 15.44
CA LEU A 32 -11.12 2.00 14.28
C LEU A 32 -11.90 3.25 14.68
N GLY A 33 -12.67 3.20 15.77
CA GLY A 33 -13.37 4.36 16.33
C GLY A 33 -12.40 5.47 16.73
N TYR A 34 -11.29 5.13 17.42
CA TYR A 34 -10.25 6.10 17.74
C TYR A 34 -9.61 6.71 16.50
N LEU A 35 -9.30 5.91 15.48
CA LEU A 35 -8.74 6.39 14.23
C LEU A 35 -9.68 7.37 13.53
N ARG A 36 -10.98 7.05 13.41
CA ARG A 36 -11.99 7.97 12.85
C ARG A 36 -12.01 9.29 13.61
N ALA A 37 -12.05 9.26 14.93
CA ALA A 37 -12.07 10.47 15.75
C ALA A 37 -10.81 11.35 15.57
N ILE A 38 -9.63 10.75 15.34
CA ILE A 38 -8.40 11.50 15.03
C ILE A 38 -8.50 12.12 13.64
N LEU A 39 -8.96 11.36 12.64
CA LEU A 39 -9.07 11.83 11.26
C LEU A 39 -10.11 12.93 11.10
N ASP A 40 -11.26 12.81 11.76
CA ASP A 40 -12.33 13.82 11.75
C ASP A 40 -11.86 15.18 12.28
N LYS A 41 -10.95 15.17 13.27
CA LYS A 41 -10.34 16.40 13.80
C LYS A 41 -9.29 17.00 12.88
N GLN A 42 -8.58 16.17 12.10
CA GLN A 42 -7.49 16.62 11.24
C GLN A 42 -7.97 17.07 9.87
N ASP A 43 -8.88 16.31 9.25
CA ASP A 43 -9.41 16.61 7.92
C ASP A 43 -10.88 16.12 7.81
N PRO A 44 -11.86 17.05 7.81
CA PRO A 44 -13.28 16.72 7.71
C PRO A 44 -13.68 15.91 6.48
N SER A 45 -12.87 15.91 5.41
CA SER A 45 -13.12 15.11 4.21
C SER A 45 -12.84 13.61 4.39
N CYS A 46 -12.24 13.21 5.52
CA CYS A 46 -12.03 11.79 5.85
C CYS A 46 -13.30 11.07 6.31
N LYS A 47 -14.42 11.78 6.50
CA LYS A 47 -15.68 11.21 7.01
C LYS A 47 -16.23 10.10 6.12
N ASP A 48 -16.09 10.25 4.81
CA ASP A 48 -16.63 9.33 3.81
C ASP A 48 -15.70 8.14 3.50
N VAL A 49 -14.59 7.99 4.24
CA VAL A 49 -13.66 6.89 4.04
C VAL A 49 -14.24 5.59 4.58
N ASP A 50 -14.15 4.54 3.78
CA ASP A 50 -14.64 3.20 4.13
C ASP A 50 -13.82 2.54 5.25
N ASP A 51 -14.50 1.81 6.13
CA ASP A 51 -13.91 1.14 7.29
C ASP A 51 -12.88 0.09 6.89
N LEU A 52 -13.12 -0.65 5.80
CA LEU A 52 -12.14 -1.62 5.29
C LEU A 52 -10.84 -0.94 4.88
N THR A 53 -10.92 0.30 4.38
CA THR A 53 -9.74 1.08 4.02
C THR A 53 -8.97 1.47 5.29
N LEU A 54 -9.66 2.02 6.29
CA LEU A 54 -9.04 2.42 7.56
C LEU A 54 -8.42 1.25 8.32
N ARG A 55 -9.08 0.08 8.34
CA ARG A 55 -8.55 -1.16 8.93
C ARG A 55 -7.22 -1.59 8.33
N ARG A 56 -6.97 -1.35 7.03
CA ARG A 56 -5.66 -1.66 6.40
C ARG A 56 -4.53 -0.84 7.02
N PHE A 57 -4.75 0.45 7.25
CA PHE A 57 -3.75 1.32 7.87
C PHE A 57 -3.53 0.98 9.34
N LEU A 58 -4.58 0.55 10.06
CA LEU A 58 -4.46 0.04 11.42
C LEU A 58 -3.62 -1.24 11.46
N ARG A 59 -3.97 -2.24 10.66
CA ARG A 59 -3.23 -3.52 10.59
C ARG A 59 -1.78 -3.31 10.18
N ALA A 60 -1.51 -2.41 9.24
CA ALA A 60 -0.15 -2.07 8.81
C ALA A 60 0.69 -1.33 9.88
N ARG A 61 0.06 -0.86 10.96
CA ARG A 61 0.69 -0.14 12.08
C ARG A 61 0.39 -0.77 13.43
N ASP A 62 0.21 -2.10 13.45
CA ASP A 62 0.01 -2.89 14.68
C ASP A 62 -1.16 -2.37 15.55
N LEU A 63 -2.25 -1.93 14.90
CA LEU A 63 -3.45 -1.36 15.52
C LEU A 63 -3.21 -0.06 16.32
N ASP A 64 -2.11 0.64 16.05
CA ASP A 64 -1.80 1.97 16.60
C ASP A 64 -2.51 3.06 15.79
N ALA A 65 -3.61 3.59 16.35
CA ALA A 65 -4.45 4.60 15.69
C ALA A 65 -3.69 5.91 15.39
N GLU A 66 -2.71 6.29 16.19
CA GLU A 66 -1.95 7.52 15.99
C GLU A 66 -0.94 7.38 14.85
N LYS A 67 -0.22 6.26 14.80
CA LYS A 67 0.66 5.94 13.66
C LYS A 67 -0.15 5.73 12.38
N ALA A 68 -1.29 5.04 12.47
CA ALA A 68 -2.18 4.81 11.34
C ALA A 68 -2.73 6.13 10.77
N SER A 69 -3.20 7.05 11.62
CA SER A 69 -3.70 8.38 11.17
C SER A 69 -2.63 9.18 10.44
N ARG A 70 -1.41 9.28 11.00
CA ARG A 70 -0.30 9.97 10.32
C ARG A 70 0.03 9.37 8.96
N MET A 71 0.03 8.04 8.86
CA MET A 71 0.25 7.35 7.59
C MET A 71 -0.89 7.60 6.61
N PHE A 72 -2.14 7.57 7.09
CA PHE A 72 -3.32 7.80 6.28
C PHE A 72 -3.37 9.21 5.70
N ILE A 73 -3.07 10.24 6.50
CA ILE A 73 -3.01 11.63 6.01
C ILE A 73 -1.92 11.84 4.97
N LYS A 74 -0.74 11.22 5.15
CA LYS A 74 0.33 11.24 4.13
C LYS A 74 -0.14 10.57 2.84
N TYR A 75 -0.77 9.41 2.94
CA TYR A 75 -1.36 8.72 1.80
C TYR A 75 -2.41 9.58 1.11
N LEU A 76 -3.32 10.20 1.85
CA LEU A 76 -4.41 11.00 1.30
C LEU A 76 -3.88 12.25 0.57
N THR A 77 -2.90 12.92 1.16
CA THR A 77 -2.20 14.05 0.52
C THR A 77 -1.55 13.63 -0.79
N TRP A 78 -0.81 12.50 -0.79
CA TRP A 78 -0.21 11.94 -1.99
C TRP A 78 -1.26 11.51 -3.02
N ARG A 79 -2.37 10.89 -2.59
CA ARG A 79 -3.42 10.42 -3.50
C ARG A 79 -4.09 11.59 -4.21
N ARG A 80 -4.34 12.69 -3.50
CA ARG A 80 -4.92 13.92 -4.08
C ARG A 80 -3.99 14.56 -5.10
N SER A 81 -2.69 14.59 -4.85
CA SER A 81 -1.72 15.19 -5.77
C SER A 81 -1.42 14.29 -6.98
N PHE A 82 -1.29 12.98 -6.76
CA PHE A 82 -0.88 12.02 -7.78
C PHE A 82 -2.05 11.49 -8.62
N VAL A 83 -3.25 11.38 -8.04
CA VAL A 83 -4.47 10.87 -8.69
C VAL A 83 -5.63 11.87 -8.54
N PRO A 84 -5.54 13.05 -9.18
CA PRO A 84 -6.54 14.12 -9.01
C PRO A 84 -7.94 13.73 -9.52
N LYS A 85 -8.03 12.79 -10.47
CA LYS A 85 -9.29 12.25 -10.99
C LYS A 85 -9.92 11.15 -10.09
N GLY A 86 -9.30 10.86 -8.95
CA GLY A 86 -9.71 9.81 -8.01
C GLY A 86 -9.33 8.38 -8.42
N SER A 87 -9.28 8.09 -9.71
CA SER A 87 -8.85 6.80 -10.26
C SER A 87 -7.94 6.98 -11.48
N ILE A 88 -7.12 5.96 -11.74
CA ILE A 88 -6.28 5.90 -12.93
C ILE A 88 -6.98 5.00 -13.96
N SER A 89 -7.20 5.51 -15.18
CA SER A 89 -7.78 4.69 -16.25
C SER A 89 -6.73 3.74 -16.83
N GLN A 90 -7.17 2.57 -17.32
CA GLN A 90 -6.30 1.65 -18.07
C GLN A 90 -5.69 2.31 -19.32
N SER A 91 -6.41 3.26 -19.93
CA SER A 91 -5.91 4.00 -21.10
C SER A 91 -4.64 4.80 -20.80
N GLU A 92 -4.46 5.23 -19.55
CA GLU A 92 -3.29 6.01 -19.11
C GLU A 92 -2.02 5.17 -18.94
N VAL A 93 -2.14 3.84 -18.94
CA VAL A 93 -1.06 2.89 -18.66
C VAL A 93 -0.99 1.76 -19.69
N THR A 94 -1.49 2.04 -20.90
CA THR A 94 -1.66 1.05 -21.97
C THR A 94 -0.35 0.37 -22.36
N ASN A 95 0.77 1.09 -22.33
CA ASN A 95 2.07 0.51 -22.69
C ASN A 95 2.49 -0.54 -21.68
N HIS A 96 2.31 -0.28 -20.38
CA HIS A 96 2.63 -1.25 -19.34
C HIS A 96 1.64 -2.41 -19.23
N ILE A 97 0.36 -2.19 -19.56
CA ILE A 97 -0.63 -3.27 -19.68
C ILE A 97 -0.27 -4.19 -20.85
N GLY A 98 0.03 -3.64 -22.02
CA GLY A 98 0.34 -4.42 -23.23
C GLY A 98 1.59 -5.28 -23.11
N ILE A 99 2.57 -4.87 -22.29
CA ILE A 99 3.77 -5.66 -21.99
C ILE A 99 3.45 -6.97 -21.25
N ASN A 100 2.30 -7.03 -20.57
CA ASN A 100 1.82 -8.22 -19.85
C ASN A 100 2.89 -8.82 -18.92
N LYS A 101 3.42 -7.95 -18.04
CA LYS A 101 4.46 -8.28 -17.04
C LYS A 101 3.90 -8.60 -15.66
N MET A 102 2.61 -8.40 -15.42
CA MET A 102 1.99 -8.61 -14.11
C MET A 102 0.71 -9.41 -14.25
N PHE A 103 0.59 -10.47 -13.46
CA PHE A 103 -0.54 -11.40 -13.48
C PHE A 103 -1.06 -11.64 -12.08
N MET A 104 -2.37 -11.53 -11.88
CA MET A 104 -3.02 -11.95 -10.63
C MET A 104 -3.54 -13.37 -10.81
N GLN A 105 -2.82 -14.36 -10.26
CA GLN A 105 -3.08 -15.78 -10.51
C GLN A 105 -4.00 -16.44 -9.48
N GLY A 106 -4.46 -15.69 -8.47
CA GLY A 106 -5.42 -16.19 -7.48
C GLY A 106 -4.93 -15.98 -6.06
N LYS A 107 -5.17 -16.97 -5.20
CA LYS A 107 -4.81 -16.96 -3.78
C LYS A 107 -3.89 -18.14 -3.46
N ASP A 108 -3.01 -17.96 -2.48
CA ASP A 108 -2.26 -19.07 -1.89
C ASP A 108 -3.16 -19.94 -0.99
N LYS A 109 -2.56 -20.98 -0.39
CA LYS A 109 -3.27 -21.91 0.53
C LYS A 109 -3.85 -21.22 1.77
N ARG A 110 -3.37 -20.02 2.11
CA ARG A 110 -3.78 -19.24 3.27
C ARG A 110 -4.77 -18.13 2.89
N GLY A 111 -5.16 -18.05 1.61
CA GLY A 111 -6.07 -17.03 1.11
C GLY A 111 -5.39 -15.70 0.76
N CYS A 112 -4.06 -15.59 0.85
CA CYS A 112 -3.30 -14.40 0.48
C CYS A 112 -3.22 -14.26 -1.04
N PRO A 113 -3.40 -13.05 -1.59
CA PRO A 113 -3.36 -12.84 -3.03
C PRO A 113 -1.97 -13.08 -3.61
N LEU A 114 -1.92 -13.82 -4.73
CA LEU A 114 -0.69 -14.08 -5.47
C LEU A 114 -0.65 -13.24 -6.74
N SER A 115 0.32 -12.32 -6.78
CA SER A 115 0.68 -11.57 -7.99
C SER A 115 2.04 -12.04 -8.49
N ILE A 116 2.13 -12.37 -9.78
CA ILE A 116 3.38 -12.75 -10.44
C ILE A 116 3.83 -11.57 -11.29
N PHE A 117 5.07 -11.15 -11.07
CA PHE A 117 5.73 -10.10 -11.84
C PHE A 117 6.91 -10.66 -12.62
N PHE A 118 6.89 -10.52 -13.95
CA PHE A 118 7.97 -10.91 -14.84
C PHE A 118 8.95 -9.76 -15.04
N GLY A 119 9.97 -9.70 -14.19
CA GLY A 119 11.01 -8.66 -14.24
C GLY A 119 11.73 -8.57 -15.61
N GLY A 120 11.98 -9.71 -16.27
CA GLY A 120 12.59 -9.74 -17.60
C GLY A 120 11.75 -9.13 -18.73
N ARG A 121 10.46 -8.86 -18.49
CA ARG A 121 9.58 -8.12 -19.42
C ARG A 121 9.53 -6.64 -19.12
N HIS A 122 10.21 -6.17 -18.07
CA HIS A 122 10.22 -4.76 -17.70
C HIS A 122 11.14 -3.98 -18.66
N PHE A 123 10.53 -3.32 -19.65
CA PHE A 123 11.23 -2.37 -20.51
C PHE A 123 10.82 -0.93 -20.12
N PRO A 124 11.71 -0.17 -19.46
CA PRO A 124 11.42 1.20 -19.02
C PRO A 124 11.40 2.22 -20.18
N SER A 125 11.76 1.80 -21.40
CA SER A 125 11.86 2.68 -22.57
C SER A 125 10.53 3.09 -23.19
N LYS A 126 9.42 2.39 -22.89
CA LYS A 126 8.08 2.72 -23.41
C LYS A 126 7.17 3.17 -22.28
N GLY A 127 6.78 4.44 -22.29
CA GLY A 127 5.86 5.06 -21.33
C GLY A 127 6.49 5.93 -20.24
N GLY A 128 7.80 5.79 -20.03
CA GLY A 128 8.54 6.55 -19.02
C GLY A 128 8.17 6.20 -17.57
N ASN A 129 8.83 6.85 -16.63
CA ASN A 129 8.67 6.56 -15.20
C ASN A 129 7.27 6.95 -14.66
N ASP A 130 6.63 7.95 -15.25
CA ASP A 130 5.32 8.42 -14.80
C ASP A 130 4.21 7.43 -15.14
N GLU A 131 4.24 6.84 -16.35
CA GLU A 131 3.31 5.76 -16.71
C GLU A 131 3.55 4.53 -15.82
N LEU A 132 4.80 4.22 -15.50
CA LEU A 132 5.14 3.12 -14.58
C LEU A 132 4.58 3.36 -13.19
N LYS A 133 4.77 4.56 -12.64
CA LYS A 133 4.20 4.94 -11.35
C LYS A 133 2.69 4.79 -11.36
N ARG A 134 2.00 5.33 -12.38
CA ARG A 134 0.54 5.19 -12.54
C ARG A 134 0.09 3.74 -12.68
N PHE A 135 0.84 2.92 -13.40
CA PHE A 135 0.58 1.48 -13.54
C PHE A 135 0.66 0.79 -12.18
N CYS A 136 1.73 1.05 -11.40
CA CYS A 136 1.87 0.50 -10.06
C CYS A 136 0.71 0.92 -9.14
N VAL A 137 0.31 2.19 -9.18
CA VAL A 137 -0.82 2.69 -8.38
C VAL A 137 -2.13 1.99 -8.77
N LEU A 138 -2.43 1.90 -10.08
CA LEU A 138 -3.63 1.23 -10.56
C LEU A 138 -3.68 -0.26 -10.14
N PHE A 139 -2.56 -0.97 -10.25
CA PHE A 139 -2.54 -2.41 -9.95
C PHE A 139 -2.44 -2.71 -8.46
N PHE A 140 -1.48 -2.11 -7.75
CA PHE A 140 -1.23 -2.42 -6.34
C PHE A 140 -2.21 -1.73 -5.39
N LEU A 141 -2.51 -0.45 -5.59
CA LEU A 141 -3.36 0.29 -4.68
C LEU A 141 -4.84 0.18 -5.05
N ASP A 142 -5.19 0.24 -6.33
CA ASP A 142 -6.61 0.23 -6.71
C ASP A 142 -7.14 -1.20 -6.88
N LYS A 143 -6.47 -2.05 -7.66
CA LYS A 143 -6.96 -3.41 -7.97
C LYS A 143 -6.68 -4.44 -6.86
N LEU A 144 -5.46 -4.48 -6.33
CA LEU A 144 -5.08 -5.45 -5.31
C LEU A 144 -5.73 -5.12 -3.96
N CYS A 145 -5.65 -3.86 -3.50
CA CYS A 145 -6.31 -3.50 -2.26
C CYS A 145 -7.84 -3.57 -2.37
N SER A 146 -8.50 -3.27 -3.51
CA SER A 146 -9.96 -3.44 -3.62
C SER A 146 -10.42 -4.88 -3.39
N ARG A 147 -9.61 -5.89 -3.74
CA ARG A 147 -10.01 -7.29 -3.67
C ARG A 147 -9.61 -8.00 -2.39
N TYR A 148 -8.61 -7.49 -1.67
CA TYR A 148 -7.98 -8.24 -0.57
C TYR A 148 -7.65 -7.35 0.63
N VAL A 149 -7.99 -7.86 1.83
CA VAL A 149 -7.85 -7.14 3.10
C VAL A 149 -6.40 -7.16 3.62
N PHE A 150 -5.60 -8.14 3.20
CA PHE A 150 -4.19 -8.23 3.52
C PHE A 150 -3.35 -7.88 2.30
N LEU A 151 -2.63 -6.75 2.39
CA LEU A 151 -1.45 -6.53 1.56
C LEU A 151 -0.29 -6.10 2.46
N LEU A 152 0.63 -7.04 2.72
CA LEU A 152 2.02 -6.73 2.99
C LEU A 152 2.61 -6.20 1.68
N CYS A 153 2.69 -4.88 1.55
CA CYS A 153 3.76 -4.21 0.80
C CYS A 153 3.90 -2.82 1.40
N PHE A 154 5.07 -2.60 1.99
CA PHE A 154 5.57 -1.32 2.45
C PHE A 154 5.13 -0.20 1.52
N PHE A 155 4.44 0.80 2.07
CA PHE A 155 4.30 2.10 1.43
C PHE A 155 5.72 2.57 1.10
N VAL A 156 6.09 2.46 -0.17
CA VAL A 156 7.41 2.80 -0.68
C VAL A 156 7.64 4.27 -0.34
N PRO A 157 8.69 4.62 0.44
CA PRO A 157 8.98 6.00 0.83
C PRO A 157 9.46 6.88 -0.35
N PHE A 158 9.45 6.34 -1.58
CA PHE A 158 9.88 7.00 -2.80
C PHE A 158 8.81 6.84 -3.88
N LEU A 159 7.78 7.68 -3.84
CA LEU A 159 6.98 7.97 -5.03
C LEU A 159 6.68 9.46 -5.14
#